data_AF-G3BFN3-F1
#
_entry.id   AF-G3BFN3-F1
#
_cell.length_a   1.000
_cell.length_b   1.000
_cell.length_c   1.000
_cell.angle_alpha   90.00
_cell.angle_beta   90.00
_cell.angle_gamma   90.00
#
_symmetry.space_group_name_H-M   'P 1'
#
loop_
_entity.id
_entity.type
_entity.pdbx_description
1 polymer ?
#
loop_
_entity_poly.entity_id
_entity_poly.type
_entity_poly.pdbx_seq_one_letter_code
_entity_poly.pdbx_strand_id
1 'polypeptide(L)'
;MIRTFTRFLTQDLRAGKGVWTDFTSRAESLKAQSPHQLAPTPPNKKVYHSPPLINETFQQAYELLQQESANIYKTAQSESDPAVKDKLLAMAEAKNPEVLYNMHRYPQSLDLSQPVYRNFARKQWEGHDLLVLMQRLEQLKVIPDTMPTLVPKVDVKIKFPHNTTSEFSGWITPGEILPAFAVSQPPVIQVQHFDHGDVHAVRKYTVLVVNPDEPDLTTNSFRTTLNYGVANIGLSLEDNTLDVGKYLAEQLSVFREYEPLVPEVNSGNYQRACLWLFAQKDNADISVDTNAFNSQNFDIRQFSESYGLEAVGAHVWRQVFDRSVNRVREQYGLPSGRVFHRVRKAHPLI
;
A
#
# COMPACT_ATOMS: atom_id res chain seq x y z
N MET A 1 22.50 -36.86 15.79
CA MET A 1 23.34 -35.77 15.25
C MET A 1 22.56 -34.60 14.63
N ILE A 2 21.21 -34.64 14.53
CA ILE A 2 20.37 -33.52 14.03
C ILE A 2 19.81 -32.63 15.15
N ARG A 3 19.75 -33.13 16.40
CA ARG A 3 19.37 -32.34 17.59
C ARG A 3 20.33 -31.18 17.89
N THR A 4 21.51 -31.16 17.29
CA THR A 4 22.56 -30.19 17.54
C THR A 4 22.29 -28.86 16.83
N PHE A 5 21.77 -28.85 15.59
CA PHE A 5 21.58 -27.59 14.85
C PHE A 5 20.50 -26.68 15.49
N THR A 6 19.42 -27.28 16.01
CA THR A 6 18.27 -26.54 16.58
C THR A 6 18.57 -25.93 17.96
N ARG A 7 19.51 -26.54 18.72
CA ARG A 7 19.90 -26.06 20.05
C ARG A 7 20.93 -24.92 19.98
N PHE A 8 21.81 -24.96 18.97
CA PHE A 8 22.91 -23.99 18.84
C PHE A 8 22.46 -22.60 18.39
N LEU A 9 21.46 -22.48 17.49
CA LEU A 9 20.92 -21.18 17.06
C LEU A 9 20.20 -20.40 18.18
N THR A 10 19.74 -21.07 19.24
CA THR A 10 18.88 -20.44 20.25
C THR A 10 19.47 -20.38 21.65
N GLN A 11 20.34 -21.32 22.04
CA GLN A 11 20.96 -21.34 23.38
C GLN A 11 22.44 -20.94 23.39
N ASP A 12 23.25 -21.44 22.45
CA ASP A 12 24.71 -21.23 22.50
C ASP A 12 25.15 -19.90 21.85
N LEU A 13 24.52 -19.44 20.77
CA LEU A 13 24.80 -18.11 20.20
C LEU A 13 24.35 -16.94 21.10
N ARG A 14 23.38 -17.19 21.99
CA ARG A 14 22.96 -16.23 23.03
C ARG A 14 23.88 -16.20 24.25
N ALA A 15 24.83 -17.14 24.35
CA ALA A 15 25.78 -17.14 25.46
C ALA A 15 26.80 -15.99 25.35
N GLY A 16 27.02 -15.46 24.14
CA GLY A 16 27.81 -14.25 23.90
C GLY A 16 26.99 -12.99 24.18
N LYS A 17 27.41 -12.17 25.14
CA LYS A 17 26.83 -10.83 25.37
C LYS A 17 27.21 -9.90 24.21
N GLY A 18 26.36 -9.81 23.20
CA GLY A 18 26.57 -8.94 22.05
C GLY A 18 25.33 -8.10 21.70
N VAL A 19 25.52 -7.09 20.84
CA VAL A 19 24.46 -6.10 20.54
C VAL A 19 23.19 -6.72 19.95
N TRP A 20 23.31 -7.80 19.16
CA TRP A 20 22.16 -8.52 18.60
C TRP A 20 21.41 -9.41 19.60
N THR A 21 22.03 -9.70 20.74
CA THR A 21 21.43 -10.51 21.82
C THR A 21 20.85 -9.67 22.95
N ASP A 22 21.18 -8.38 22.98
CA ASP A 22 20.66 -7.41 23.95
C ASP A 22 19.34 -6.83 23.45
N PHE A 23 18.27 -6.98 24.22
CA PHE A 23 16.94 -6.43 23.93
C PHE A 23 16.48 -5.43 25.00
N THR A 24 17.39 -4.94 25.83
CA THR A 24 17.06 -3.88 26.81
C THR A 24 16.80 -2.54 26.13
N SER A 25 17.56 -2.24 25.07
CA SER A 25 17.46 -1.01 24.28
C SER A 25 16.90 -1.22 22.88
N ARG A 26 16.75 -2.48 22.45
CA ARG A 26 16.33 -2.88 21.10
C ARG A 26 14.95 -3.50 21.11
N ALA A 27 14.20 -3.28 20.04
CA ALA A 27 12.87 -3.84 19.89
C ALA A 27 12.91 -5.38 19.81
N GLU A 28 11.94 -6.02 20.47
CA GLU A 28 11.76 -7.48 20.42
C GLU A 28 11.42 -7.99 19.02
N SER A 29 10.87 -7.13 18.15
CA SER A 29 10.54 -7.48 16.76
C SER A 29 11.77 -7.79 15.89
N LEU A 30 12.98 -7.42 16.33
CA LEU A 30 14.24 -7.79 15.66
C LEU A 30 14.66 -9.23 15.94
N LYS A 31 14.03 -9.89 16.92
CA LYS A 31 14.23 -11.30 17.23
C LYS A 31 13.47 -12.18 16.25
N ALA A 32 13.99 -13.36 15.95
CA ALA A 32 13.30 -14.33 15.10
C ALA A 32 11.92 -14.70 15.70
N GLN A 33 10.84 -14.51 14.94
CA GLN A 33 9.47 -14.79 15.41
C GLN A 33 9.25 -16.26 15.79
N SER A 34 9.94 -17.17 15.09
CA SER A 34 9.93 -18.61 15.37
C SER A 34 11.35 -19.14 15.50
N PRO A 35 11.99 -18.99 16.68
CA PRO A 35 13.39 -19.38 16.89
C PRO A 35 13.66 -20.86 16.64
N HIS A 36 12.65 -21.70 16.90
CA HIS A 36 12.73 -23.15 16.69
C HIS A 36 12.69 -23.58 15.20
N GLN A 37 12.37 -22.64 14.29
CA GLN A 37 12.24 -22.89 12.85
C GLN A 37 13.37 -22.24 12.03
N LEU A 38 14.39 -21.64 12.66
CA LEU A 38 15.54 -21.03 11.98
C LEU A 38 16.34 -22.02 11.11
N ALA A 39 16.25 -23.32 11.40
CA ALA A 39 16.85 -24.36 10.57
C ALA A 39 15.85 -24.84 9.51
N PRO A 40 16.29 -25.07 8.25
CA PRO A 40 15.43 -25.68 7.25
C PRO A 40 14.88 -27.00 7.80
N THR A 41 13.56 -27.19 7.72
CA THR A 41 12.94 -28.50 7.90
C THR A 41 12.93 -29.19 6.54
N PRO A 42 13.99 -29.93 6.17
CA PRO A 42 14.03 -30.62 4.90
C PRO A 42 12.85 -31.60 4.82
N PRO A 43 12.26 -31.78 3.62
CA PRO A 43 11.18 -32.73 3.42
C PRO A 43 11.57 -34.15 3.83
N ASN A 44 12.87 -34.48 3.76
CA ASN A 44 13.41 -35.72 4.30
C ASN A 44 14.64 -35.46 5.19
N LYS A 45 14.41 -35.31 6.50
CA LYS A 45 15.46 -35.08 7.52
C LYS A 45 16.54 -36.15 7.56
N LYS A 46 16.27 -37.37 7.07
CA LYS A 46 17.26 -38.47 7.06
C LYS A 46 18.27 -38.34 5.92
N VAL A 47 17.88 -37.73 4.81
CA VAL A 47 18.71 -37.60 3.59
C VAL A 47 19.46 -36.27 3.59
N TYR A 48 18.95 -35.25 4.27
CA TYR A 48 19.55 -33.94 4.31
C TYR A 48 20.83 -33.93 5.17
N HIS A 49 21.91 -33.43 4.58
CA HIS A 49 23.17 -33.17 5.26
C HIS A 49 23.52 -31.69 5.09
N SER A 50 23.71 -30.98 6.21
CA SER A 50 24.21 -29.60 6.17
C SER A 50 25.66 -29.59 5.63
N PRO A 51 26.07 -28.52 4.92
CA PRO A 51 27.45 -28.36 4.50
C PRO A 51 28.43 -28.50 5.68
N PRO A 52 29.60 -29.12 5.49
CA PRO A 52 30.60 -29.25 6.55
C PRO A 52 31.08 -27.87 7.02
N LEU A 53 31.47 -27.76 8.29
CA LEU A 53 31.97 -26.52 8.92
C LEU A 53 31.02 -25.31 8.93
N ILE A 54 29.76 -25.48 8.51
CA ILE A 54 28.79 -24.37 8.45
C ILE A 54 28.58 -23.70 9.82
N ASN A 55 28.66 -24.46 10.92
CA ASN A 55 28.43 -23.92 12.26
C ASN A 55 29.57 -22.99 12.71
N GLU A 56 30.82 -23.44 12.56
CA GLU A 56 32.01 -22.69 12.96
C GLU A 56 32.16 -21.43 12.10
N THR A 57 31.98 -21.57 10.79
CA THR A 57 32.04 -20.46 9.84
C THR A 57 30.92 -19.44 10.09
N PHE A 58 29.69 -19.91 10.36
CA PHE A 58 28.57 -19.03 10.72
C PHE A 58 28.83 -18.28 12.03
N GLN A 59 29.37 -18.94 13.05
CA GLN A 59 29.68 -18.30 14.33
C GLN A 59 30.73 -17.19 14.15
N GLN A 60 31.82 -17.47 13.44
CA GLN A 60 32.86 -16.45 13.17
C GLN A 60 32.31 -15.26 12.39
N ALA A 61 31.48 -15.52 11.36
CA ALA A 61 30.83 -14.46 10.59
C ALA A 61 29.86 -13.65 11.46
N TYR A 62 29.09 -14.32 12.32
CA TYR A 62 28.16 -13.67 13.24
C TYR A 62 28.89 -12.72 14.19
N GLU A 63 29.98 -13.17 14.81
CA GLU A 63 30.81 -12.36 15.72
C GLU A 63 31.39 -11.13 15.01
N LEU A 64 31.94 -11.30 13.80
CA LEU A 64 32.49 -10.20 13.00
C LEU A 64 31.42 -9.15 12.66
N LEU A 65 30.27 -9.59 12.14
CA LEU A 65 29.20 -8.68 11.74
C LEU A 65 28.54 -8.01 12.96
N GLN A 66 28.48 -8.71 14.10
CA GLN A 66 27.97 -8.15 15.35
C GLN A 66 28.89 -7.03 15.87
N GLN A 67 30.21 -7.16 15.73
CA GLN A 67 31.17 -6.11 16.08
C GLN A 67 31.01 -4.89 15.16
N GLU A 68 30.85 -5.09 13.85
CA GLU A 68 30.55 -4.01 12.89
C GLU A 68 29.26 -3.27 13.30
N SER A 69 28.19 -4.02 13.57
CA SER A 69 26.91 -3.48 14.01
C SER A 69 27.05 -2.66 15.29
N ALA A 70 27.80 -3.14 16.29
CA ALA A 70 28.04 -2.41 17.53
C ALA A 70 28.74 -1.05 17.31
N ASN A 71 29.64 -0.95 16.34
CA ASN A 71 30.29 0.32 15.99
C ASN A 71 29.32 1.29 15.29
N ILE A 72 28.42 0.77 14.44
CA ILE A 72 27.37 1.58 13.81
C ILE A 72 26.39 2.09 14.88
N TYR A 73 26.00 1.26 15.85
CA TYR A 73 25.15 1.68 16.96
C TYR A 73 25.77 2.80 17.79
N LYS A 74 27.07 2.75 18.08
CA LYS A 74 27.77 3.86 18.75
C LYS A 74 27.68 5.16 17.96
N THR A 75 27.83 5.09 16.64
CA THR A 75 27.70 6.24 15.75
C THR A 75 26.27 6.77 15.72
N ALA A 76 25.27 5.87 15.69
CA ALA A 76 23.85 6.24 15.70
C ALA A 76 23.41 6.90 17.01
N GLN A 77 24.07 6.57 18.14
CA GLN A 77 23.79 7.20 19.44
C GLN A 77 24.31 8.63 19.52
N SER A 78 25.43 8.94 18.86
CA SER A 78 25.98 10.30 18.79
C SER A 78 25.28 11.20 17.77
N GLU A 79 24.47 10.63 16.87
CA GLU A 79 23.81 11.37 15.81
C GLU A 79 22.55 12.09 16.31
N SER A 80 22.40 13.36 15.92
CA SER A 80 21.27 14.20 16.32
C SER A 80 20.17 14.26 15.27
N ASP A 81 20.51 14.16 13.98
CA ASP A 81 19.51 14.15 12.90
C ASP A 81 18.71 12.83 12.90
N PRO A 82 17.38 12.87 13.12
CA PRO A 82 16.55 11.67 13.12
C PRO A 82 16.65 10.85 11.82
N ALA A 83 16.76 11.51 10.67
CA ALA A 83 16.80 10.82 9.38
C ALA A 83 18.12 10.07 9.17
N VAL A 84 19.24 10.65 9.60
CA VAL A 84 20.56 10.00 9.55
C VAL A 84 20.62 8.87 10.58
N LYS A 85 20.11 9.12 11.78
CA LYS A 85 20.01 8.11 12.84
C LYS A 85 19.22 6.88 12.39
N ASP A 86 18.04 7.06 11.79
CA ASP A 86 17.23 5.95 11.25
C ASP A 86 17.99 5.14 10.20
N LYS A 87 18.74 5.81 9.31
CA LYS A 87 19.57 5.13 8.31
C LYS A 87 20.68 4.31 8.98
N LEU A 88 21.38 4.86 9.97
CA LEU A 88 22.41 4.14 10.71
C LEU A 88 21.84 2.94 11.47
N LEU A 89 20.68 3.10 12.13
CA LEU A 89 19.99 1.99 12.81
C LEU A 89 19.60 0.88 11.83
N ALA A 90 19.10 1.25 10.65
CA ALA A 90 18.81 0.27 9.61
C ALA A 90 20.08 -0.45 9.12
N MET A 91 21.19 0.26 8.95
CA MET A 91 22.48 -0.32 8.55
C MET A 91 23.04 -1.27 9.63
N ALA A 92 22.88 -0.93 10.90
CA ALA A 92 23.34 -1.77 12.01
C ALA A 92 22.62 -3.13 12.03
N GLU A 93 21.35 -3.17 11.65
CA GLU A 93 20.54 -4.40 11.65
C GLU A 93 20.45 -5.10 10.30
N ALA A 94 20.84 -4.44 9.20
CA ALA A 94 20.68 -4.98 7.85
C ALA A 94 21.36 -6.34 7.63
N LYS A 95 22.44 -6.62 8.38
CA LYS A 95 23.20 -7.88 8.30
C LYS A 95 22.85 -8.88 9.40
N ASN A 96 21.89 -8.56 10.27
CA ASN A 96 21.48 -9.45 11.36
C ASN A 96 20.72 -10.67 10.79
N PRO A 97 21.20 -11.91 11.00
CA PRO A 97 20.56 -13.11 10.47
C PRO A 97 19.11 -13.32 10.94
N GLU A 98 18.76 -12.92 12.16
CA GLU A 98 17.38 -13.05 12.67
C GLU A 98 16.42 -12.10 11.96
N VAL A 99 16.87 -10.87 11.72
CA VAL A 99 16.13 -9.85 10.96
C VAL A 99 15.96 -10.29 9.51
N LEU A 100 17.03 -10.76 8.86
CA LEU A 100 16.98 -11.31 7.51
C LEU A 100 16.03 -12.52 7.42
N TYR A 101 16.08 -13.42 8.40
CA TYR A 101 15.17 -14.56 8.47
C TYR A 101 13.70 -14.10 8.54
N ASN A 102 13.39 -13.14 9.41
CA ASN A 102 12.06 -12.56 9.50
C ASN A 102 11.61 -11.95 8.17
N MET A 103 12.47 -11.15 7.53
CA MET A 103 12.20 -10.52 6.23
C MET A 103 11.83 -11.53 5.16
N HIS A 104 12.57 -12.64 5.07
CA HIS A 104 12.34 -13.65 4.04
C HIS A 104 11.17 -14.59 4.37
N ARG A 105 10.98 -14.93 5.64
CA ARG A 105 10.00 -15.95 6.04
C ARG A 105 8.61 -15.37 6.31
N TYR A 106 8.55 -14.17 6.87
CA TYR A 106 7.32 -13.52 7.31
C TYR A 106 7.22 -12.04 6.87
N PRO A 107 7.33 -11.75 5.56
CA PRO A 107 7.33 -10.36 5.07
C PRO A 107 6.06 -9.57 5.41
N GLN A 108 4.93 -10.25 5.65
CA GLN A 108 3.64 -9.63 5.96
C GLN A 108 3.43 -9.31 7.45
N SER A 109 4.26 -9.84 8.35
CA SER A 109 4.16 -9.61 9.81
C SER A 109 5.35 -8.81 10.36
N LEU A 110 6.06 -8.10 9.49
CA LEU A 110 7.19 -7.26 9.89
C LEU A 110 6.70 -6.00 10.60
N ASP A 111 7.41 -5.62 11.65
CA ASP A 111 7.18 -4.40 12.39
C ASP A 111 7.82 -3.20 11.66
N LEU A 112 7.02 -2.46 10.90
CA LEU A 112 7.49 -1.35 10.08
C LEU A 112 7.85 -0.09 10.90
N SER A 113 7.61 -0.09 12.22
CA SER A 113 8.19 0.91 13.12
C SER A 113 9.73 0.82 13.10
N GLN A 114 10.31 -0.36 12.87
CA GLN A 114 11.75 -0.54 12.80
C GLN A 114 12.31 -0.04 11.46
N PRO A 115 13.32 0.85 11.45
CA PRO A 115 13.90 1.39 10.22
C PRO A 115 14.43 0.33 9.25
N VAL A 116 14.93 -0.80 9.77
CA VAL A 116 15.46 -1.89 8.95
C VAL A 116 14.36 -2.60 8.15
N TYR A 117 13.23 -2.92 8.77
CA TYR A 117 12.09 -3.55 8.11
C TYR A 117 11.40 -2.59 7.15
N ARG A 118 11.25 -1.32 7.53
CA ARG A 118 10.71 -0.26 6.65
C ARG A 118 11.57 -0.04 5.42
N ASN A 119 12.89 -0.03 5.55
CA ASN A 119 13.81 0.05 4.41
C ASN A 119 13.73 -1.17 3.51
N PHE A 120 13.57 -2.36 4.07
CA PHE A 120 13.36 -3.58 3.29
C PHE A 120 12.02 -3.53 2.53
N ALA A 121 10.93 -3.17 3.21
CA ALA A 121 9.60 -3.03 2.59
C ALA A 121 9.62 -2.01 1.46
N ARG A 122 10.28 -0.86 1.65
CA ARG A 122 10.50 0.15 0.60
C ARG A 122 11.19 -0.44 -0.61
N LYS A 123 12.32 -1.13 -0.43
CA LYS A 123 13.07 -1.75 -1.53
C LYS A 123 12.25 -2.81 -2.26
N GLN A 124 11.46 -3.60 -1.54
CA GLN A 124 10.57 -4.60 -2.12
C GLN A 124 9.48 -3.94 -2.98
N TRP A 125 8.90 -2.84 -2.47
CA TRP A 125 7.91 -2.05 -3.20
C TRP A 125 8.52 -1.41 -4.46
N GLU A 126 9.65 -0.71 -4.32
CA GLU A 126 10.39 -0.10 -5.44
C GLU A 126 10.80 -1.12 -6.51
N GLY A 127 11.17 -2.34 -6.10
CA GLY A 127 11.61 -3.40 -6.99
C GLY A 127 10.50 -4.09 -7.78
N HIS A 128 9.22 -3.96 -7.38
CA HIS A 128 8.12 -4.66 -8.04
C HIS A 128 6.81 -3.87 -8.05
N ASP A 129 6.17 -3.70 -6.89
CA ASP A 129 4.80 -3.17 -6.79
C ASP A 129 4.69 -1.74 -7.37
N LEU A 130 5.68 -0.90 -7.11
CA LEU A 130 5.80 0.44 -7.69
C LEU A 130 5.89 0.40 -9.22
N LEU A 131 6.68 -0.51 -9.79
CA LEU A 131 6.85 -0.65 -11.24
C LEU A 131 5.55 -1.11 -11.90
N VAL A 132 4.83 -2.04 -11.27
CA VAL A 132 3.51 -2.49 -11.74
C VAL A 132 2.52 -1.33 -11.70
N LEU A 133 2.46 -0.57 -10.60
CA LEU A 133 1.59 0.60 -10.50
C LEU A 133 1.88 1.62 -11.60
N MET A 134 3.13 2.05 -11.74
CA MET A 134 3.53 3.06 -12.73
C MET A 134 3.27 2.59 -14.16
N GLN A 135 3.54 1.31 -14.46
CA GLN A 135 3.21 0.72 -15.76
C GLN A 135 1.70 0.84 -16.03
N ARG A 136 0.85 0.54 -15.04
CA ARG A 136 -0.61 0.55 -15.20
C ARG A 136 -1.17 1.96 -15.33
N LEU A 137 -0.66 2.92 -14.56
CA LEU A 137 -1.07 4.32 -14.68
C LEU A 137 -0.77 4.88 -16.08
N GLU A 138 0.39 4.55 -16.64
CA GLU A 138 0.81 4.99 -17.99
C GLU A 138 0.07 4.26 -19.11
N GLN A 139 -0.02 2.93 -19.04
CA GLN A 139 -0.68 2.11 -20.07
C GLN A 139 -2.18 2.41 -20.17
N LEU A 140 -2.83 2.59 -19.01
CA LEU A 140 -4.25 2.91 -18.93
C LEU A 140 -4.51 4.42 -19.07
N LYS A 141 -3.48 5.23 -19.30
CA LYS A 141 -3.58 6.70 -19.46
C LYS A 141 -4.23 7.41 -18.29
N VAL A 142 -4.18 6.83 -17.09
CA VAL A 142 -4.60 7.52 -15.86
C VAL A 142 -3.78 8.78 -15.69
N ILE A 143 -2.48 8.66 -15.98
CA ILE A 143 -1.60 9.76 -16.33
C ILE A 143 -1.46 9.74 -17.86
N PRO A 144 -1.75 10.83 -18.59
CA PRO A 144 -2.01 12.18 -18.08
C PRO A 144 -3.50 12.50 -17.83
N ASP A 145 -4.47 11.65 -18.19
CA ASP A 145 -5.87 12.07 -18.32
C ASP A 145 -6.48 12.66 -17.04
N THR A 146 -6.07 12.16 -15.87
CA THR A 146 -6.52 12.69 -14.57
C THR A 146 -5.52 13.69 -14.01
N MET A 147 -4.41 13.21 -13.43
CA MET A 147 -3.30 14.04 -12.98
C MET A 147 -2.15 14.03 -14.00
N PRO A 148 -1.40 15.14 -14.11
CA PRO A 148 -0.33 15.26 -15.11
C PRO A 148 0.88 14.36 -14.81
N THR A 149 1.16 14.08 -13.54
CA THR A 149 2.28 13.24 -13.10
C THR A 149 2.02 12.70 -11.70
N LEU A 150 2.83 11.71 -11.29
CA LEU A 150 2.87 11.19 -9.93
C LEU A 150 4.33 10.90 -9.57
N VAL A 151 4.75 11.33 -8.39
CA VAL A 151 5.98 10.85 -7.75
C VAL A 151 5.54 10.01 -6.55
N PRO A 152 5.42 8.68 -6.69
CA PRO A 152 4.93 7.84 -5.61
C PRO A 152 5.87 7.92 -4.41
N LYS A 153 5.33 8.31 -3.26
CA LYS A 153 6.05 8.33 -1.96
C LYS A 153 5.52 7.24 -1.01
N VAL A 154 4.31 6.75 -1.27
CA VAL A 154 3.61 5.77 -0.43
C VAL A 154 3.05 4.66 -1.28
N ASP A 155 3.02 3.46 -0.72
CA ASP A 155 2.36 2.30 -1.32
C ASP A 155 0.87 2.31 -0.96
N VAL A 156 0.01 2.21 -1.97
CA VAL A 156 -1.44 2.28 -1.82
C VAL A 156 -2.04 0.95 -2.27
N LYS A 157 -2.59 0.20 -1.32
CA LYS A 157 -3.29 -1.07 -1.57
C LYS A 157 -4.76 -0.91 -1.24
N ILE A 158 -5.61 -1.50 -2.08
CA ILE A 158 -7.05 -1.48 -1.88
C ILE A 158 -7.62 -2.89 -1.85
N LYS A 159 -8.68 -3.07 -1.08
CA LYS A 159 -9.49 -4.28 -1.09
C LYS A 159 -10.94 -3.94 -0.80
N PHE A 160 -11.83 -4.84 -1.17
CA PHE A 160 -13.28 -4.68 -0.98
C PHE A 160 -13.78 -5.75 0.00
N PRO A 161 -13.78 -5.45 1.32
CA PRO A 161 -13.95 -6.46 2.36
C PRO A 161 -15.36 -7.07 2.44
N HIS A 162 -16.35 -6.45 1.80
CA HIS A 162 -17.72 -6.99 1.72
C HIS A 162 -17.79 -8.24 0.83
N ASN A 163 -16.78 -8.49 0.00
CA ASN A 163 -16.67 -9.70 -0.79
C ASN A 163 -16.25 -10.88 0.09
N THR A 164 -17.10 -11.90 0.15
CA THR A 164 -16.83 -13.14 0.89
C THR A 164 -16.18 -14.23 0.04
N THR A 165 -16.23 -14.11 -1.29
CA THR A 165 -15.64 -15.07 -2.23
C THR A 165 -14.14 -14.85 -2.34
N SER A 166 -13.36 -15.94 -2.32
CA SER A 166 -11.88 -15.91 -2.35
C SER A 166 -11.29 -15.18 -3.57
N GLU A 167 -12.03 -15.12 -4.68
CA GLU A 167 -11.65 -14.40 -5.90
C GLU A 167 -11.56 -12.88 -5.69
N PHE A 168 -12.42 -12.30 -4.84
CA PHE A 168 -12.55 -10.85 -4.67
C PHE A 168 -12.25 -10.36 -3.24
N SER A 169 -11.81 -11.25 -2.35
CA SER A 169 -11.49 -10.93 -0.94
C SER A 169 -10.06 -10.41 -0.74
N GLY A 170 -9.20 -10.55 -1.76
CA GLY A 170 -7.79 -10.16 -1.71
C GLY A 170 -7.53 -8.67 -1.92
N TRP A 171 -6.25 -8.30 -1.83
CA TRP A 171 -5.78 -6.99 -2.29
C TRP A 171 -5.84 -6.94 -3.82
N ILE A 172 -6.38 -5.86 -4.36
CA ILE A 172 -6.59 -5.69 -5.80
C ILE A 172 -5.26 -5.38 -6.48
N THR A 173 -5.05 -5.99 -7.65
CA THR A 173 -3.89 -5.66 -8.49
C THR A 173 -4.20 -4.41 -9.32
N PRO A 174 -3.27 -3.44 -9.43
CA PRO A 174 -3.50 -2.26 -10.25
C PRO A 174 -3.92 -2.59 -11.70
N GLY A 175 -5.03 -2.01 -12.13
CA GLY A 175 -5.61 -2.16 -13.46
C GLY A 175 -6.48 -3.40 -13.65
N GLU A 176 -6.77 -4.16 -12.59
CA GLU A 176 -7.67 -5.31 -12.65
C GLU A 176 -9.09 -4.89 -13.09
N ILE A 177 -9.78 -5.77 -13.85
CA ILE A 177 -11.17 -5.55 -14.23
C ILE A 177 -12.04 -6.23 -13.18
N LEU A 178 -12.84 -5.45 -12.45
CA LEU A 178 -13.70 -5.94 -11.40
C LEU A 178 -15.17 -5.83 -11.80
N PRO A 179 -16.01 -6.85 -11.49
CA PRO A 179 -17.44 -6.77 -11.73
C PRO A 179 -18.09 -5.76 -10.77
N ALA A 180 -19.21 -5.16 -11.18
CA ALA A 180 -19.86 -4.09 -10.43
C ALA A 180 -20.26 -4.51 -9.01
N PHE A 181 -20.68 -5.76 -8.79
CA PHE A 181 -20.97 -6.26 -7.44
C PHE A 181 -19.73 -6.30 -6.53
N ALA A 182 -18.54 -6.57 -7.08
CA ALA A 182 -17.32 -6.72 -6.26
C ALA A 182 -16.83 -5.38 -5.72
N VAL A 183 -17.25 -4.28 -6.34
CA VAL A 183 -16.89 -2.91 -5.97
C VAL A 183 -18.11 -2.07 -5.60
N SER A 184 -19.21 -2.73 -5.22
CA SER A 184 -20.47 -2.07 -4.87
C SER A 184 -20.46 -1.38 -3.51
N GLN A 185 -19.35 -1.39 -2.77
CA GLN A 185 -19.18 -0.71 -1.50
C GLN A 185 -17.79 -0.03 -1.48
N PRO A 186 -17.57 0.97 -0.61
CA PRO A 186 -16.28 1.66 -0.53
C PRO A 186 -15.11 0.69 -0.27
N PRO A 187 -13.93 0.93 -0.87
CA PRO A 187 -12.75 0.13 -0.60
C PRO A 187 -12.19 0.41 0.80
N VAL A 188 -11.53 -0.58 1.38
CA VAL A 188 -10.53 -0.39 2.43
C VAL A 188 -9.23 0.00 1.76
N ILE A 189 -8.60 1.07 2.24
CA ILE A 189 -7.38 1.62 1.66
C ILE A 189 -6.26 1.50 2.70
N GLN A 190 -5.20 0.77 2.36
CA GLN A 190 -3.98 0.72 3.14
C GLN A 190 -2.93 1.62 2.50
N VAL A 191 -2.33 2.51 3.29
CA VAL A 191 -1.33 3.47 2.87
C VAL A 191 -0.04 3.25 3.64
N GLN A 192 0.92 2.57 3.04
CA GLN A 192 2.22 2.39 3.67
C GLN A 192 3.18 3.50 3.24
N HIS A 193 3.61 4.33 4.18
CA HIS A 193 4.69 5.28 3.96
C HIS A 193 6.04 4.74 4.44
N PHE A 194 7.13 5.26 3.86
CA PHE A 194 8.49 4.76 4.09
C PHE A 194 9.44 5.81 4.65
N ASP A 195 8.93 6.99 4.99
CA ASP A 195 9.73 8.11 5.46
C ASP A 195 10.37 7.83 6.83
N HIS A 196 11.48 8.53 7.07
CA HIS A 196 12.20 8.54 8.34
C HIS A 196 11.53 9.48 9.36
N GLY A 197 11.78 9.25 10.65
CA GLY A 197 11.29 10.10 11.73
C GLY A 197 10.28 9.41 12.65
N ASP A 198 9.45 10.23 13.31
CA ASP A 198 8.52 9.78 14.35
C ASP A 198 7.46 8.82 13.79
N VAL A 199 7.46 7.60 14.32
CA VAL A 199 6.58 6.50 13.92
C VAL A 199 5.12 6.80 14.26
N HIS A 200 4.90 7.61 15.29
CA HIS A 200 3.57 8.00 15.75
C HIS A 200 3.09 9.30 15.09
N ALA A 201 3.90 9.95 14.26
CA ALA A 201 3.51 11.16 13.57
C ALA A 201 2.32 10.87 12.64
N VAL A 202 1.17 11.43 12.99
CA VAL A 202 -0.03 11.35 12.17
C VAL A 202 0.12 12.33 11.01
N ARG A 203 -0.02 11.80 9.79
CA ARG A 203 -0.07 12.59 8.56
C ARG A 203 -1.49 12.65 8.06
N LYS A 204 -1.87 13.80 7.52
CA LYS A 204 -3.21 14.03 6.98
C LYS A 204 -3.24 13.80 5.48
N TYR A 205 -4.23 13.02 5.04
CA TYR A 205 -4.42 12.69 3.64
C TYR A 205 -5.85 12.96 3.17
N THR A 206 -5.96 13.25 1.89
CA THR A 206 -7.22 13.31 1.15
C THR A 206 -7.24 12.22 0.09
N VAL A 207 -8.33 11.45 0.03
CA VAL A 207 -8.56 10.40 -0.97
C VAL A 207 -9.63 10.87 -1.95
N LEU A 208 -9.36 10.71 -3.24
CA LEU A 208 -10.31 10.91 -4.33
C LEU A 208 -10.41 9.63 -5.17
N VAL A 209 -11.62 9.21 -5.53
CA VAL A 209 -11.84 8.23 -6.61
C VAL A 209 -12.54 8.96 -7.75
N VAL A 210 -11.89 8.98 -8.92
CA VAL A 210 -12.40 9.66 -10.11
C VAL A 210 -12.57 8.70 -11.28
N ASN A 211 -13.63 8.90 -12.06
CA ASN A 211 -13.86 8.22 -13.32
C ASN A 211 -13.73 9.21 -14.48
N PRO A 212 -12.65 9.17 -15.28
CA PRO A 212 -12.48 10.04 -16.44
C PRO A 212 -13.28 9.61 -17.68
N ASP A 213 -14.00 8.48 -17.62
CA ASP A 213 -14.57 7.80 -18.79
C ASP A 213 -16.12 7.79 -18.79
N GLU A 214 -16.76 8.77 -18.16
CA GLU A 214 -18.22 8.90 -18.19
C GLU A 214 -18.68 9.55 -19.52
N PRO A 215 -19.54 8.89 -20.33
CA PRO A 215 -19.91 9.43 -21.64
C PRO A 215 -20.69 10.74 -21.55
N ASP A 216 -20.22 11.75 -22.28
CA ASP A 216 -20.91 13.03 -22.49
C ASP A 216 -21.32 13.17 -23.97
N LEU A 217 -22.63 13.06 -24.19
CA LEU A 217 -23.22 13.11 -25.53
C LEU A 217 -23.30 14.53 -26.10
N THR A 218 -23.24 15.55 -25.24
CA THR A 218 -23.33 16.96 -25.67
C THR A 218 -22.03 17.40 -26.34
N THR A 219 -20.91 17.01 -25.75
CA THR A 219 -19.56 17.31 -26.26
C THR A 219 -19.00 16.20 -27.16
N ASN A 220 -19.72 15.08 -27.30
CA ASN A 220 -19.26 13.87 -27.99
C ASN A 220 -17.88 13.42 -27.48
N SER A 221 -17.70 13.46 -26.16
CA SER A 221 -16.46 13.17 -25.45
C SER A 221 -16.76 12.40 -24.15
N PHE A 222 -15.77 12.32 -23.27
CA PHE A 222 -15.94 11.87 -21.90
C PHE A 222 -15.82 13.06 -20.94
N ARG A 223 -16.46 12.94 -19.79
CA ARG A 223 -16.30 13.85 -18.66
C ARG A 223 -15.79 13.09 -17.44
N THR A 224 -15.10 13.79 -16.57
CA THR A 224 -14.60 13.23 -15.31
C THR A 224 -15.66 13.38 -14.23
N THR A 225 -15.94 12.30 -13.50
CA THR A 225 -16.82 12.32 -12.34
C THR A 225 -16.06 12.00 -11.06
N LEU A 226 -16.49 12.59 -9.94
CA LEU A 226 -16.02 12.28 -8.59
C LEU A 226 -16.94 11.24 -7.95
N ASN A 227 -16.41 10.03 -7.81
CA ASN A 227 -17.10 8.88 -7.26
C ASN A 227 -16.92 8.73 -5.75
N TYR A 228 -15.83 9.25 -5.20
CA TYR A 228 -15.59 9.22 -3.76
C TYR A 228 -14.62 10.32 -3.33
N GLY A 229 -14.86 10.95 -2.18
CA GLY A 229 -14.04 12.05 -1.70
C GLY A 229 -14.06 12.14 -0.18
N VAL A 230 -12.88 11.96 0.43
CA VAL A 230 -12.70 11.98 1.89
C VAL A 230 -11.43 12.76 2.23
N ALA A 231 -11.56 13.77 3.09
CA ALA A 231 -10.46 14.61 3.55
C ALA A 231 -10.12 14.35 5.02
N ASN A 232 -8.96 14.86 5.45
CA ASN A 232 -8.49 14.90 6.84
C ASN A 232 -8.24 13.52 7.47
N ILE A 233 -7.92 12.52 6.64
CA ILE A 233 -7.66 11.16 7.08
C ILE A 233 -6.31 11.13 7.82
N GLY A 234 -6.31 10.82 9.11
CA GLY A 234 -5.09 10.69 9.90
C GLY A 234 -4.50 9.28 9.79
N LEU A 235 -3.28 9.16 9.26
CA LEU A 235 -2.56 7.88 9.16
C LEU A 235 -1.16 8.00 9.75
N SER A 236 -0.73 6.97 10.47
CA SER A 236 0.63 6.78 11.01
C SER A 236 1.25 5.49 10.45
N LEU A 237 2.47 5.14 10.88
CA LEU A 237 3.10 3.89 10.41
C LEU A 237 2.40 2.66 10.95
N GLU A 238 1.88 2.76 12.18
CA GLU A 238 1.18 1.68 12.87
C GLU A 238 -0.29 1.62 12.45
N ASP A 239 -0.91 2.79 12.34
CA ASP A 239 -2.32 2.94 11.95
C ASP A 239 -2.41 3.52 10.53
N ASN A 240 -2.23 2.62 9.57
CA ASN A 240 -2.02 2.94 8.16
C ASN A 240 -3.22 2.55 7.26
N THR A 241 -4.34 2.15 7.86
CA THR A 241 -5.48 1.59 7.13
C THR A 241 -6.73 2.43 7.36
N LEU A 242 -7.37 2.83 6.25
CA LEU A 242 -8.68 3.43 6.22
C LEU A 242 -9.73 2.33 6.03
N ASP A 243 -10.41 1.98 7.12
CA ASP A 243 -11.49 1.00 7.15
C ASP A 243 -12.76 1.57 7.80
N VAL A 244 -13.81 0.74 7.85
CA VAL A 244 -15.10 1.12 8.46
C VAL A 244 -14.94 1.50 9.94
N GLY A 245 -14.02 0.86 10.67
CA GLY A 245 -13.74 1.20 12.07
C GLY A 245 -13.22 2.63 12.21
N LYS A 246 -12.27 3.01 11.35
CA LYS A 246 -11.74 4.37 11.29
C LYS A 246 -12.80 5.40 10.87
N TYR A 247 -13.67 5.07 9.90
CA TYR A 247 -14.82 5.93 9.53
C TYR A 247 -15.72 6.24 10.72
N LEU A 248 -16.03 5.23 11.55
CA LEU A 248 -16.91 5.37 12.70
C LEU A 248 -16.23 6.10 13.87
N ALA A 249 -14.93 5.90 14.06
CA ALA A 249 -14.18 6.47 15.17
C ALA A 249 -13.78 7.94 14.95
N GLU A 250 -13.35 8.30 13.74
CA GLU A 250 -12.70 9.60 13.49
C GLU A 250 -13.63 10.68 12.90
N GLN A 251 -14.92 10.40 12.69
CA GLN A 251 -15.88 11.33 12.03
C GLN A 251 -15.27 11.99 10.79
N LEU A 252 -14.77 11.15 9.87
CA LEU A 252 -14.02 11.61 8.70
C LEU A 252 -14.81 12.62 7.86
N SER A 253 -14.09 13.57 7.26
CA SER A 253 -14.67 14.61 6.40
C SER A 253 -15.00 14.03 5.02
N VAL A 254 -16.09 13.27 4.95
CA VAL A 254 -16.64 12.73 3.69
C VAL A 254 -17.44 13.84 3.01
N PHE A 255 -16.87 14.42 1.96
CA PHE A 255 -17.52 15.45 1.15
C PHE A 255 -18.15 14.89 -0.13
N ARG A 256 -17.84 13.64 -0.47
CA ARG A 256 -18.53 12.87 -1.51
C ARG A 256 -18.63 11.41 -1.07
N GLU A 257 -19.86 10.96 -0.80
CA GLU A 257 -20.16 9.56 -0.53
C GLU A 257 -19.76 8.66 -1.72
N TYR A 258 -19.39 7.42 -1.40
CA TYR A 258 -18.95 6.46 -2.41
C TYR A 258 -20.10 6.10 -3.34
N GLU A 259 -19.91 6.35 -4.62
CA GLU A 259 -20.81 5.92 -5.69
C GLU A 259 -20.03 4.99 -6.63
N PRO A 260 -20.36 3.69 -6.72
CA PRO A 260 -19.64 2.76 -7.59
C PRO A 260 -19.81 3.16 -9.05
N LEU A 261 -18.84 2.85 -9.91
CA LEU A 261 -19.06 3.02 -11.34
C LEU A 261 -20.11 2.00 -11.77
N VAL A 262 -21.01 2.46 -12.63
CA VAL A 262 -22.08 1.66 -13.22
C VAL A 262 -22.02 1.80 -14.75
N PRO A 263 -20.95 1.29 -15.40
CA PRO A 263 -20.70 1.51 -16.82
C PRO A 263 -21.91 1.13 -17.66
N GLU A 264 -22.26 1.91 -18.68
CA GLU A 264 -23.37 1.55 -19.57
C GLU A 264 -23.01 0.49 -20.62
N VAL A 265 -24.05 -0.11 -21.20
CA VAL A 265 -23.85 -1.10 -22.26
C VAL A 265 -23.21 -0.42 -23.47
N ASN A 266 -22.07 -0.95 -23.92
CA ASN A 266 -21.30 -0.46 -25.07
C ASN A 266 -20.78 0.99 -24.94
N SER A 267 -20.63 1.55 -23.72
CA SER A 267 -20.07 2.91 -23.53
C SER A 267 -18.57 3.01 -23.83
N GLY A 268 -17.88 1.87 -23.93
CA GLY A 268 -16.45 1.76 -24.19
C GLY A 268 -15.95 0.35 -23.90
N ASN A 269 -14.63 0.18 -23.93
CA ASN A 269 -14.02 -1.10 -23.54
C ASN A 269 -14.06 -1.32 -22.02
N TYR A 270 -13.88 -0.23 -21.27
CA TYR A 270 -13.91 -0.19 -19.81
C TYR A 270 -13.97 1.28 -19.36
N GLN A 271 -14.42 1.51 -18.13
CA GLN A 271 -14.24 2.76 -17.39
C GLN A 271 -13.19 2.57 -16.29
N ARG A 272 -12.32 3.56 -16.09
CA ARG A 272 -11.23 3.53 -15.11
C ARG A 272 -11.72 4.17 -13.81
N ALA A 273 -11.63 3.45 -12.70
CA ALA A 273 -11.74 4.06 -11.38
C ALA A 273 -10.33 4.37 -10.89
N CYS A 274 -9.98 5.66 -10.92
CA CYS A 274 -8.66 6.15 -10.57
C CYS A 274 -8.70 6.67 -9.13
N LEU A 275 -8.07 5.95 -8.22
CA LEU A 275 -7.92 6.39 -6.83
C LEU A 275 -6.63 7.18 -6.70
N TRP A 276 -6.74 8.39 -6.20
CA TRP A 276 -5.63 9.27 -5.91
C TRP A 276 -5.58 9.57 -4.41
N LEU A 277 -4.38 9.47 -3.86
CA LEU A 277 -4.07 9.82 -2.49
C LEU A 277 -3.20 11.07 -2.47
N PHE A 278 -3.68 12.08 -1.77
CA PHE A 278 -3.02 13.36 -1.63
C PHE A 278 -2.55 13.59 -0.20
N ALA A 279 -1.31 14.05 -0.03
CA ALA A 279 -0.84 14.58 1.25
C ALA A 279 -1.36 16.02 1.43
N GLN A 280 -1.86 16.31 2.63
CA GLN A 280 -2.27 17.66 3.01
C GLN A 280 -1.06 18.46 3.51
N LYS A 281 -0.92 19.67 3.00
CA LYS A 281 0.19 20.56 3.37
C LYS A 281 0.16 20.83 4.88
N ASP A 282 1.34 20.79 5.50
CA ASP A 282 1.55 21.06 6.93
C ASP A 282 0.71 20.18 7.88
N ASN A 283 0.19 19.04 7.38
CA ASN A 283 -0.78 18.18 8.08
C ASN A 283 -2.01 18.94 8.61
N ALA A 284 -2.37 20.06 7.97
CA ALA A 284 -3.50 20.87 8.37
C ALA A 284 -4.81 20.30 7.82
N ASP A 285 -5.88 20.37 8.62
CA ASP A 285 -7.21 20.01 8.16
C ASP A 285 -7.69 20.98 7.07
N ILE A 286 -8.33 20.43 6.04
CA ILE A 286 -8.99 21.19 4.99
C ILE A 286 -10.50 21.15 5.19
N SER A 287 -11.17 22.26 4.88
CA SER A 287 -12.63 22.33 4.80
C SER A 287 -13.02 22.37 3.33
N VAL A 288 -13.64 21.29 2.86
CA VAL A 288 -14.06 21.16 1.46
C VAL A 288 -15.45 21.76 1.29
N ASP A 289 -15.56 22.78 0.43
CA ASP A 289 -16.86 23.36 0.05
C ASP A 289 -17.42 22.56 -1.13
N THR A 290 -18.48 21.78 -0.86
CA THR A 290 -19.12 20.95 -1.87
C THR A 290 -19.83 21.74 -2.97
N ASN A 291 -20.06 23.05 -2.78
CA ASN A 291 -20.62 23.92 -3.81
C ASN A 291 -19.54 24.48 -4.76
N ALA A 292 -18.26 24.39 -4.38
CA ALA A 292 -17.15 24.95 -5.17
C ALA A 292 -16.79 24.09 -6.39
N PHE A 293 -17.31 22.86 -6.50
CA PHE A 293 -17.06 21.97 -7.62
C PHE A 293 -18.31 21.19 -8.03
N ASN A 294 -18.31 20.67 -9.25
CA ASN A 294 -19.35 19.79 -9.76
C ASN A 294 -18.85 18.34 -9.79
N SER A 295 -19.46 17.45 -9.01
CA SER A 295 -19.07 16.03 -8.98
C SER A 295 -19.30 15.29 -10.30
N GLN A 296 -20.18 15.77 -11.17
CA GLN A 296 -20.47 15.17 -12.48
C GLN A 296 -19.57 15.69 -13.59
N ASN A 297 -18.84 16.79 -13.34
CA ASN A 297 -17.85 17.37 -14.25
C ASN A 297 -16.67 17.89 -13.42
N PHE A 298 -15.96 16.97 -12.80
CA PHE A 298 -15.00 17.24 -11.76
C PHE A 298 -13.59 17.45 -12.32
N ASP A 299 -13.00 18.61 -12.06
CA ASP A 299 -11.60 18.88 -12.36
C ASP A 299 -10.72 18.57 -11.15
N ILE A 300 -10.10 17.38 -11.16
CA ILE A 300 -9.20 16.92 -10.10
C ILE A 300 -7.95 17.81 -9.97
N ARG A 301 -7.47 18.41 -11.07
CA ARG A 301 -6.25 19.21 -11.06
C ARG A 301 -6.53 20.55 -10.39
N GLN A 302 -7.61 21.21 -10.80
CA GLN A 302 -8.07 22.45 -10.19
C GLN A 302 -8.37 22.23 -8.70
N PHE A 303 -9.03 21.12 -8.35
CA PHE A 303 -9.29 20.77 -6.94
C PHE A 303 -7.99 20.58 -6.15
N SER A 304 -7.01 19.86 -6.70
CA SER A 304 -5.72 19.67 -6.02
C SER A 304 -4.98 20.99 -5.81
N GLU A 305 -5.03 21.89 -6.78
CA GLU A 305 -4.39 23.20 -6.71
C GLU A 305 -5.09 24.11 -5.68
N SER A 306 -6.43 24.17 -5.67
CA SER A 306 -7.20 25.04 -4.77
C SER A 306 -6.98 24.70 -3.29
N TYR A 307 -6.71 23.44 -2.98
CA TYR A 307 -6.47 22.95 -1.63
C TYR A 307 -4.98 22.70 -1.32
N GLY A 308 -4.06 23.03 -2.24
CA GLY A 308 -2.62 22.86 -2.03
C GLY A 308 -2.20 21.40 -1.79
N LEU A 309 -2.87 20.46 -2.47
CA LEU A 309 -2.72 19.02 -2.29
C LEU A 309 -1.56 18.47 -3.14
N GLU A 310 -0.73 17.60 -2.56
CA GLU A 310 0.32 16.90 -3.29
C GLU A 310 -0.07 15.43 -3.53
N ALA A 311 -0.12 14.99 -4.80
CA ALA A 311 -0.36 13.58 -5.12
C ALA A 311 0.86 12.73 -4.72
N VAL A 312 0.68 11.81 -3.76
CA VAL A 312 1.76 10.98 -3.20
C VAL A 312 1.57 9.49 -3.45
N GLY A 313 0.36 9.06 -3.82
CA GLY A 313 0.05 7.68 -4.14
C GLY A 313 -1.18 7.60 -5.05
N ALA A 314 -1.32 6.45 -5.71
CA ALA A 314 -2.48 6.17 -6.54
C ALA A 314 -2.75 4.67 -6.60
N HIS A 315 -3.95 4.32 -7.00
CA HIS A 315 -4.34 2.97 -7.39
C HIS A 315 -5.36 3.08 -8.54
N VAL A 316 -5.52 2.02 -9.32
CA VAL A 316 -6.52 2.00 -10.39
C VAL A 316 -7.15 0.62 -10.50
N TRP A 317 -8.46 0.57 -10.73
CA TRP A 317 -9.14 -0.62 -11.25
C TRP A 317 -10.03 -0.21 -12.42
N ARG A 318 -10.57 -1.19 -13.13
CA ARG A 318 -11.42 -0.97 -14.30
C ARG A 318 -12.74 -1.69 -14.12
N GLN A 319 -13.79 -1.13 -14.68
CA GLN A 319 -15.12 -1.73 -14.73
C GLN A 319 -15.63 -1.77 -16.16
N VAL A 320 -16.36 -2.83 -16.47
CA VAL A 320 -17.08 -3.00 -17.74
C VAL A 320 -18.55 -3.20 -17.43
N PHE A 321 -19.42 -3.01 -18.42
CA PHE A 321 -20.80 -3.42 -18.22
C PHE A 321 -20.86 -4.94 -18.01
N ASP A 322 -21.48 -5.34 -16.91
CA ASP A 322 -21.78 -6.73 -16.59
C ASP A 322 -23.22 -6.86 -16.06
N ARG A 323 -23.69 -8.09 -15.88
CA ARG A 323 -25.09 -8.37 -15.48
C ARG A 323 -25.46 -7.82 -14.09
N SER A 324 -24.48 -7.59 -13.23
CA SER A 324 -24.67 -7.06 -11.87
C SER A 324 -24.83 -5.53 -11.83
N VAL A 325 -24.48 -4.81 -12.89
CA VAL A 325 -24.59 -3.33 -12.96
C VAL A 325 -26.00 -2.84 -12.66
N ASN A 326 -27.03 -3.47 -13.24
CA ASN A 326 -28.43 -3.04 -13.03
C ASN A 326 -28.85 -3.21 -11.56
N ARG A 327 -28.45 -4.32 -10.93
CA ARG A 327 -28.70 -4.55 -9.50
C ARG A 327 -28.00 -3.50 -8.63
N VAL A 328 -26.76 -3.14 -8.96
CA VAL A 328 -26.03 -2.09 -8.22
C VAL A 328 -26.69 -0.73 -8.43
N ARG A 329 -27.16 -0.41 -9.63
CA ARG A 329 -27.95 0.82 -9.88
C ARG A 329 -29.19 0.89 -9.00
N GLU A 330 -29.97 -0.19 -8.94
CA GLU A 330 -31.16 -0.28 -8.09
C GLU A 330 -30.83 -0.09 -6.60
N GLN A 331 -29.75 -0.72 -6.12
CA GLN A 331 -29.29 -0.60 -4.72
C GLN A 331 -28.94 0.84 -4.34
N TYR A 332 -28.36 1.60 -5.27
CA TYR A 332 -27.96 2.99 -5.07
C TYR A 332 -29.05 3.99 -5.50
N GLY A 333 -30.24 3.53 -5.92
CA GLY A 333 -31.32 4.42 -6.38
C GLY A 333 -30.99 5.18 -7.66
N LEU A 334 -30.06 4.68 -8.47
CA LEU A 334 -29.62 5.31 -9.71
C LEU A 334 -30.61 5.03 -10.86
N PRO A 335 -30.71 5.93 -11.86
CA PRO A 335 -31.57 5.71 -13.01
C PRO A 335 -31.15 4.49 -13.82
N SER A 336 -32.10 3.99 -14.63
CA SER A 336 -31.83 2.93 -15.59
C SER A 336 -30.66 3.29 -16.51
N GLY A 337 -29.75 2.33 -16.72
CA GLY A 337 -28.58 2.53 -17.56
C GLY A 337 -28.96 2.77 -19.03
N ARG A 338 -28.14 3.55 -19.71
CA ARG A 338 -28.25 3.77 -21.17
C ARG A 338 -27.72 2.54 -21.91
N VAL A 339 -28.09 2.41 -23.18
CA VAL A 339 -27.54 1.40 -24.09
C VAL A 339 -27.01 2.11 -25.33
N PHE A 340 -25.69 2.04 -25.53
CA PHE A 340 -25.05 2.62 -26.69
C PHE A 340 -25.01 1.64 -27.85
N HIS A 341 -24.89 2.18 -29.06
CA HIS A 341 -24.67 1.38 -30.25
C HIS A 341 -23.31 0.66 -30.15
N ARG A 342 -23.27 -0.63 -30.49
CA ARG A 342 -22.06 -1.47 -30.35
C ARG A 342 -20.85 -0.95 -31.15
N VAL A 343 -21.10 -0.29 -32.27
CA VAL A 343 -20.06 0.25 -33.15
C VAL A 343 -19.96 1.76 -32.96
N ARG A 344 -18.76 2.25 -32.60
CA ARG A 344 -18.41 3.67 -32.66
C ARG A 344 -18.26 4.09 -34.12
N LYS A 345 -19.22 4.84 -34.65
CA LYS A 345 -19.17 5.40 -36.00
C LYS A 345 -18.45 6.74 -35.98
N ALA A 346 -17.97 7.19 -37.15
CA ALA A 346 -17.33 8.49 -37.30
C ALA A 346 -18.27 9.67 -37.01
N HIS A 347 -19.58 9.46 -37.18
CA HIS A 347 -20.61 10.45 -36.90
C HIS A 347 -21.65 9.85 -35.94
N PRO A 348 -22.12 10.61 -34.94
CA PRO A 348 -23.20 10.16 -34.07
C PRO A 348 -24.47 9.93 -34.90
N LEU A 349 -25.15 8.81 -34.64
CA LEU A 349 -26.49 8.57 -35.18
C LEU A 349 -27.44 9.40 -34.34
N ILE A 350 -27.99 10.47 -34.93
CA ILE A 350 -29.04 11.29 -34.30
C ILE A 350 -30.32 10.46 -34.21
#